data_AF-A0A850AL20-F1
#
_entry.id   AF-A0A850AL20-F1
#
_cell.length_a   1.000
_cell.length_b   1.000
_cell.length_c   1.000
_cell.angle_alpha   90.00
_cell.angle_beta   90.00
_cell.angle_gamma   90.00
#
_symmetry.space_group_name_H-M   'P 1'
#
loop_
_entity.id
_entity.type
_entity.pdbx_description
1 polymer ?
#
loop_
_entity_poly.entity_id
_entity_poly.type
_entity_poly.pdbx_seq_one_letter_code
_entity_poly.pdbx_strand_id
1 'polypeptide(L)'
;MNPFHPKLRKALLADPEHRRRGLTPALLIQYEGLLNQAFHDRYYPEPDHEDCYRITPDTILSVASAKPQMPDVIISKLQSKIGELFHGKNAFLEMLKNLLGNDGFQEYKDVILKYADITHCTLADAAFARLKKKDIPDEVLKALKPLKYLRMRGKERFLALVKKHLGEEAANTHGSAILSEAAAQNTLDDIKIFRDTYMPNFDRIHRQWVNDQKAAINAHYFDLDVRNLLRSSLNILKNIFIVPLSKWIKKQPIDDLTRKTPRA
;
A
#
# COMPACT_ATOMS: atom_id res chain seq x y z
N MET A 1 6.59 -3.06 -3.44
CA MET A 1 5.60 -3.88 -4.17
C MET A 1 4.57 -2.95 -4.81
N ASN A 2 4.13 -3.22 -6.05
CA ASN A 2 2.96 -2.52 -6.60
C ASN A 2 1.70 -3.16 -5.99
N PRO A 3 0.86 -2.42 -5.25
CA PRO A 3 -0.29 -3.00 -4.57
C PRO A 3 -1.36 -3.49 -5.54
N PHE A 4 -1.43 -2.96 -6.77
CA PHE A 4 -2.38 -3.43 -7.77
C PHE A 4 -1.77 -4.32 -8.85
N HIS A 5 -2.48 -5.41 -9.11
CA HIS A 5 -2.25 -6.28 -10.24
C HIS A 5 -2.49 -5.50 -11.57
N PRO A 6 -1.67 -5.68 -12.62
CA PRO A 6 -1.81 -4.93 -13.88
C PRO A 6 -3.21 -5.00 -14.52
N LYS A 7 -3.87 -6.16 -14.43
CA LYS A 7 -5.26 -6.32 -14.91
C LYS A 7 -6.26 -5.44 -14.16
N LEU A 8 -6.12 -5.31 -12.84
CA LEU A 8 -6.98 -4.45 -12.02
C LEU A 8 -6.75 -2.98 -12.36
N ARG A 9 -5.48 -2.55 -12.51
CA ARG A 9 -5.15 -1.18 -12.97
C ARG A 9 -5.82 -0.86 -14.30
N LYS A 10 -5.70 -1.77 -15.28
CA LYS A 10 -6.31 -1.60 -16.59
C LYS A 10 -7.83 -1.48 -16.50
N ALA A 11 -8.48 -2.29 -15.66
CA ALA A 11 -9.93 -2.23 -15.45
C ALA A 11 -10.36 -0.90 -14.79
N LEU A 12 -9.63 -0.43 -13.78
CA LEU A 12 -9.91 0.85 -13.12
C LEU A 12 -9.76 2.05 -14.07
N LEU A 13 -8.76 2.04 -14.95
CA LEU A 13 -8.51 3.09 -15.94
C LEU A 13 -9.46 3.03 -17.14
N ALA A 14 -10.02 1.85 -17.45
CA ALA A 14 -10.94 1.68 -18.58
C ALA A 14 -12.38 2.13 -18.25
N ASP A 15 -12.76 2.14 -16.96
CA ASP A 15 -14.11 2.51 -16.53
C ASP A 15 -14.49 3.93 -17.02
N PRO A 16 -15.63 4.09 -17.71
CA PRO A 16 -16.03 5.37 -18.28
C PRO A 16 -16.24 6.46 -17.22
N GLU A 17 -16.79 6.10 -16.06
CA GLU A 17 -17.07 7.06 -15.00
C GLU A 17 -15.77 7.53 -14.34
N HIS A 18 -14.82 6.63 -14.12
CA HIS A 18 -13.50 7.01 -13.60
C HIS A 18 -12.76 7.96 -14.55
N ARG A 19 -12.79 7.69 -15.86
CA ARG A 19 -12.20 8.58 -16.87
C ARG A 19 -12.92 9.93 -16.93
N ARG A 20 -14.25 9.94 -16.86
CA ARG A 20 -15.05 11.18 -16.81
C ARG A 20 -14.67 12.06 -15.60
N ARG A 21 -14.31 11.43 -14.47
CA ARG A 21 -13.83 12.11 -13.27
C ARG A 21 -12.34 12.44 -13.27
N GLY A 22 -11.65 12.21 -14.38
CA GLY A 22 -10.25 12.60 -14.56
C GLY A 22 -9.24 11.63 -13.96
N LEU A 23 -9.60 10.37 -13.69
CA LEU A 23 -8.62 9.38 -13.24
C LEU A 23 -7.56 9.15 -14.33
N THR A 24 -6.28 9.35 -13.97
CA THR A 24 -5.12 9.11 -14.83
C THR A 24 -4.22 8.01 -14.27
N PRO A 25 -3.31 7.42 -15.07
CA PRO A 25 -2.33 6.46 -14.55
C PRO A 25 -1.48 7.04 -13.41
N ALA A 26 -1.10 8.32 -13.50
CA ALA A 26 -0.33 9.00 -12.45
C ALA A 26 -1.10 9.12 -11.14
N LEU A 27 -2.38 9.50 -11.21
CA LEU A 27 -3.27 9.57 -10.03
C LEU A 27 -3.48 8.18 -9.42
N LEU A 28 -3.61 7.13 -10.25
CA LEU A 28 -3.74 5.77 -9.76
C LEU A 28 -2.48 5.31 -9.00
N ILE A 29 -1.27 5.68 -9.47
CA ILE A 29 -0.02 5.42 -8.75
C ILE A 29 0.00 6.14 -7.40
N GLN A 30 -0.49 7.38 -7.32
CA GLN A 30 -0.58 8.12 -6.05
C GLN A 30 -1.50 7.40 -5.06
N TYR A 31 -2.66 6.94 -5.53
CA TYR A 31 -3.59 6.17 -4.71
C TYR A 31 -2.99 4.86 -4.20
N GLU A 32 -2.23 4.16 -5.04
CA GLU A 32 -1.48 2.97 -4.63
C GLU A 32 -0.42 3.28 -3.56
N GLY A 33 0.21 4.46 -3.63
CA GLY A 33 1.07 4.97 -2.57
C GLY A 33 0.32 5.14 -1.24
N LEU A 34 -0.90 5.69 -1.27
CA LEU A 34 -1.75 5.82 -0.09
C LEU A 34 -2.14 4.46 0.50
N LEU A 35 -2.51 3.48 -0.35
CA LEU A 35 -2.85 2.13 0.11
C LEU A 35 -1.66 1.42 0.77
N ASN A 36 -0.47 1.54 0.17
CA ASN A 36 0.75 1.00 0.77
C ASN A 36 1.05 1.64 2.13
N GLN A 37 0.86 2.96 2.23
CA GLN A 37 1.03 3.67 3.49
C GLN A 37 0.01 3.20 4.53
N ALA A 38 -1.28 3.12 4.21
CA ALA A 38 -2.29 2.64 5.16
C ALA A 38 -2.10 1.18 5.56
N PHE A 39 -1.60 0.34 4.66
CA PHE A 39 -1.18 -1.01 4.98
C PHE A 39 -0.03 -0.99 6.00
N HIS A 40 0.98 -0.15 5.77
CA HIS A 40 2.09 0.02 6.70
C HIS A 40 1.60 0.49 8.07
N ASP A 41 0.81 1.57 8.11
CA ASP A 41 0.25 2.15 9.33
C ASP A 41 -0.59 1.13 10.13
N ARG A 42 -1.29 0.21 9.46
CA ARG A 42 -2.17 -0.79 10.10
C ARG A 42 -1.42 -2.02 10.61
N TYR A 43 -0.49 -2.56 9.82
CA TYR A 43 0.15 -3.85 10.11
C TYR A 43 1.52 -3.70 10.75
N TYR A 44 2.10 -2.51 10.64
CA TYR A 44 3.32 -2.09 11.30
C TYR A 44 3.04 -0.76 12.01
N PRO A 45 2.04 -0.72 12.93
CA PRO A 45 1.72 0.48 13.67
C PRO A 45 2.95 0.86 14.48
N GLU A 46 3.53 2.00 14.15
CA GLU A 46 4.62 2.56 14.92
C GLU A 46 4.05 3.03 16.26
N PRO A 47 4.73 2.77 17.39
CA PRO A 47 4.27 3.22 18.70
C PRO A 47 4.14 4.75 18.71
N ASP A 48 3.09 5.23 19.40
CA ASP A 48 2.63 6.62 19.46
C ASP A 48 3.74 7.70 19.37
N HIS A 49 3.63 8.54 18.35
CA HIS A 49 4.13 9.92 18.25
C HIS A 49 5.49 10.28 18.87
N GLU A 50 6.55 9.55 18.50
CA GLU A 50 7.90 10.12 18.52
C GLU A 50 8.29 10.60 17.11
N ASP A 51 8.97 11.76 17.03
CA ASP A 51 9.47 12.30 15.76
C ASP A 51 10.28 11.23 15.01
N CYS A 52 9.85 10.88 13.80
CA CYS A 52 10.49 9.83 13.02
C CYS A 52 11.54 10.41 12.06
N TYR A 53 12.74 9.85 12.12
CA TYR A 53 13.88 10.26 11.30
C TYR A 53 14.26 9.12 10.34
N ARG A 54 14.64 9.47 9.11
CA ARG A 54 15.18 8.53 8.13
C ARG A 54 16.15 9.21 7.20
N ILE A 55 17.23 8.52 6.91
CA ILE A 55 18.13 8.91 5.82
C ILE A 55 17.50 8.45 4.50
N THR A 56 17.21 9.41 3.63
CA THR A 56 16.71 9.16 2.27
C THR A 56 17.78 9.46 1.22
N PRO A 57 17.65 9.00 -0.03
CA PRO A 57 18.54 9.45 -1.11
C PRO A 57 18.63 10.97 -1.22
N ASP A 58 17.53 11.69 -1.02
CA ASP A 58 17.51 13.16 -0.98
C ASP A 58 18.28 13.73 0.21
N THR A 59 18.21 13.07 1.37
CA THR A 59 19.01 13.42 2.55
C THR A 59 20.49 13.36 2.18
N ILE A 60 20.92 12.30 1.50
CA ILE A 60 22.30 12.10 1.04
C ILE A 60 22.73 13.22 0.06
N LEU A 61 21.90 13.52 -0.94
CA LEU A 61 22.18 14.61 -1.89
C LEU A 61 22.28 15.97 -1.18
N SER A 62 21.42 16.20 -0.18
CA SER A 62 21.37 17.46 0.57
C SER A 62 22.56 17.60 1.52
N VAL A 63 23.00 16.54 2.19
CA VAL A 63 24.18 16.59 3.07
C VAL A 63 25.49 16.64 2.28
N ALA A 64 25.56 16.00 1.10
CA ALA A 64 26.72 16.04 0.22
C ALA A 64 27.03 17.45 -0.31
N SER A 65 26.00 18.28 -0.45
CA SER A 65 26.08 19.66 -0.92
C SER A 65 26.01 20.71 0.19
N ALA A 66 25.92 20.28 1.46
CA ALA A 66 25.84 21.18 2.61
C ALA A 66 27.20 21.78 3.00
N LYS A 67 27.17 22.81 3.86
CA LYS A 67 28.34 23.38 4.53
C LYS A 67 28.26 23.08 6.04
N PRO A 68 29.33 22.56 6.67
CA PRO A 68 30.61 22.13 6.07
C PRO A 68 30.42 20.97 5.09
N GLN A 69 31.34 20.88 4.11
CA GLN A 69 31.28 19.81 3.11
C GLN A 69 31.57 18.47 3.78
N MET A 70 30.64 17.54 3.63
CA MET A 70 30.70 16.26 4.32
C MET A 70 31.67 15.31 3.59
N PRO A 71 32.64 14.68 4.29
CA PRO A 71 33.54 13.72 3.69
C PRO A 71 32.81 12.52 3.06
N ASP A 72 33.31 12.02 1.93
CA ASP A 72 32.71 10.89 1.21
C ASP A 72 32.60 9.62 2.07
N VAL A 73 33.51 9.43 3.02
CA VAL A 73 33.46 8.31 3.98
C VAL A 73 32.22 8.40 4.87
N ILE A 74 31.85 9.60 5.30
CA ILE A 74 30.63 9.85 6.10
C ILE A 74 29.39 9.67 5.23
N ILE A 75 29.41 10.19 4.00
CA ILE A 75 28.32 10.02 3.04
C ILE A 75 28.07 8.53 2.77
N SER A 76 29.13 7.75 2.53
CA SER A 76 29.04 6.30 2.28
C SER A 76 28.47 5.55 3.50
N LYS A 77 28.87 5.94 4.71
CA LYS A 77 28.30 5.41 5.95
C LYS A 77 26.81 5.72 6.05
N LEU A 78 26.39 6.96 5.77
CA LEU A 78 24.97 7.34 5.80
C LEU A 78 24.16 6.62 4.71
N GLN A 79 24.74 6.38 3.54
CA GLN A 79 24.11 5.60 2.47
C GLN A 79 23.75 4.18 2.92
N SER A 80 24.59 3.56 3.77
CA SER A 80 24.30 2.24 4.34
C SER A 80 23.06 2.21 5.25
N LYS A 81 22.60 3.39 5.68
CA LYS A 81 21.43 3.60 6.54
C LYS A 81 20.21 4.13 5.78
N ILE A 82 20.28 4.20 4.45
CA ILE A 82 19.11 4.57 3.64
C ILE A 82 18.01 3.55 3.87
N GLY A 83 16.82 4.05 4.20
CA GLY A 83 15.67 3.17 4.41
C GLY A 83 15.41 2.81 5.86
N GLU A 84 16.42 2.91 6.74
CA GLU A 84 16.25 2.67 8.16
C GLU A 84 15.44 3.80 8.81
N LEU A 85 14.46 3.42 9.61
CA LEU A 85 13.58 4.34 10.31
C LEU A 85 13.93 4.36 11.79
N PHE A 86 14.02 5.57 12.35
CA PHE A 86 14.36 5.81 13.73
C PHE A 86 13.22 6.56 14.41
N HIS A 87 12.58 5.89 15.35
CA HIS A 87 11.52 6.46 16.18
C HIS A 87 12.19 7.28 17.29
N GLY A 88 11.99 8.59 17.23
CA GLY A 88 12.56 9.52 18.20
C GLY A 88 13.94 10.04 17.82
N LYS A 89 14.16 11.32 18.13
CA LYS A 89 15.42 12.03 17.88
C LYS A 89 16.61 11.35 18.56
N ASN A 90 16.41 10.81 19.76
CA ASN A 90 17.48 10.18 20.52
C ASN A 90 17.97 8.88 19.86
N ALA A 91 17.06 8.03 19.38
CA ALA A 91 17.44 6.81 18.66
C ALA A 91 18.21 7.14 17.37
N PHE A 92 17.79 8.18 16.65
CA PHE A 92 18.50 8.65 15.47
C PHE A 92 19.89 9.20 15.80
N LEU A 93 20.00 10.03 16.86
CA LEU A 93 21.28 10.59 17.31
C LEU A 93 22.25 9.50 17.79
N GLU A 94 21.79 8.51 18.54
CA GLU A 94 22.62 7.38 18.96
C GLU A 94 23.10 6.55 17.77
N MET A 95 22.25 6.32 16.77
CA MET A 95 22.69 5.70 15.52
C MET A 95 23.78 6.52 14.84
N LEU A 96 23.60 7.84 14.69
CA LEU A 96 24.61 8.71 14.09
C LEU A 96 25.93 8.67 14.87
N LYS A 97 25.86 8.70 16.21
CA LYS A 97 27.04 8.63 17.07
C LYS A 97 27.81 7.33 16.88
N ASN A 98 27.10 6.19 16.83
CA ASN A 98 27.70 4.88 16.58
C ASN A 98 28.29 4.76 15.17
N LEU A 99 27.62 5.34 14.18
CA LEU A 99 28.04 5.26 12.77
C LEU A 99 29.26 6.14 12.48
N LEU A 100 29.27 7.36 13.02
CA LEU A 100 30.25 8.40 12.69
C LEU A 100 31.42 8.47 13.68
N GLY A 101 31.25 7.96 14.89
CA GLY A 101 32.15 8.25 16.01
C GLY A 101 31.88 9.64 16.62
N ASN A 102 32.50 9.94 17.76
CA ASN A 102 32.22 11.17 18.50
C ASN A 102 32.53 12.44 17.69
N ASP A 103 33.67 12.49 17.01
CA ASP A 103 34.12 13.70 16.31
C ASP A 103 33.20 14.01 15.12
N GLY A 104 32.97 13.02 14.25
CA GLY A 104 32.05 13.16 13.12
C GLY A 104 30.60 13.40 13.57
N PHE A 105 30.18 12.82 14.69
CA PHE A 105 28.88 13.12 15.26
C PHE A 105 28.74 14.59 15.67
N GLN A 106 29.68 15.14 16.44
CA GLN A 106 29.58 16.54 16.87
C GLN A 106 29.64 17.52 15.70
N GLU A 107 30.44 17.22 14.69
CA GLU A 107 30.60 18.08 13.51
C GLU A 107 29.37 18.06 12.60
N TYR A 108 28.76 16.89 12.37
CA TYR A 108 27.76 16.72 11.30
C TYR A 108 26.33 16.43 11.77
N LYS A 109 26.08 16.11 13.05
CA LYS A 109 24.74 15.69 13.52
C LYS A 109 23.63 16.68 13.16
N ASP A 110 23.88 17.97 13.27
CA ASP A 110 22.84 19.00 13.07
C ASP A 110 22.50 19.15 11.58
N VAL A 111 23.51 19.05 10.72
CA VAL A 111 23.31 19.03 9.26
C VAL A 111 22.53 17.80 8.83
N ILE A 112 22.86 16.62 9.38
CA ILE A 112 22.17 15.37 9.04
C ILE A 112 20.73 15.38 9.55
N LEU A 113 20.53 15.76 10.82
CA LEU A 113 19.19 15.89 11.43
C LEU A 113 18.27 16.78 10.60
N LYS A 114 18.78 17.94 10.15
CA LYS A 114 18.02 18.90 9.34
C LYS A 114 17.43 18.28 8.08
N TYR A 115 18.10 17.29 7.48
CA TYR A 115 17.67 16.66 6.23
C TYR A 115 17.08 15.25 6.41
N ALA A 116 17.10 14.71 7.63
CA ALA A 116 16.59 13.38 7.96
C ALA A 116 15.13 13.36 8.47
N ASP A 117 14.53 14.52 8.76
CA ASP A 117 13.14 14.62 9.21
C ASP A 117 12.14 14.26 8.08
N ILE A 118 11.26 13.29 8.35
CA ILE A 118 10.24 12.83 7.40
C ILE A 118 8.86 13.39 7.74
N THR A 119 8.68 14.16 8.82
CA THR A 119 7.32 14.51 9.25
C THR A 119 6.63 15.31 8.14
N HIS A 120 5.66 14.68 7.47
CA HIS A 120 4.91 15.32 6.40
C HIS A 120 3.69 16.00 7.02
N CYS A 121 3.64 17.32 6.93
CA CYS A 121 2.50 18.09 7.37
C CYS A 121 1.61 18.40 6.16
N THR A 122 0.32 18.10 6.25
CA THR A 122 -0.67 18.41 5.21
C THR A 122 -1.97 18.85 5.87
N LEU A 123 -2.65 19.86 5.32
CA LEU A 123 -3.98 20.27 5.77
C LEU A 123 -5.05 19.76 4.79
N ALA A 124 -5.67 18.61 5.05
CA ALA A 124 -6.83 18.15 4.28
C ALA A 124 -8.15 18.58 4.93
N ASP A 125 -9.27 18.30 4.26
CA ASP A 125 -10.61 18.70 4.73
C ASP A 125 -10.93 18.28 6.16
N ALA A 126 -10.53 17.06 6.54
CA ALA A 126 -10.71 16.56 7.91
C ALA A 126 -9.95 17.41 8.95
N ALA A 127 -8.75 17.91 8.61
CA ALA A 127 -7.98 18.79 9.49
C ALA A 127 -8.69 20.14 9.68
N PHE A 128 -9.26 20.73 8.63
CA PHE A 128 -10.06 21.96 8.74
C PHE A 128 -11.31 21.76 9.63
N ALA A 129 -11.99 20.62 9.51
CA ALA A 129 -13.13 20.30 10.36
C ALA A 129 -12.72 20.15 11.84
N ARG A 130 -11.56 19.54 12.12
CA ARG A 130 -11.02 19.40 13.48
C ARG A 130 -10.52 20.73 14.05
N LEU A 131 -9.88 21.57 13.23
CA LEU A 131 -9.49 22.93 13.62
C LEU A 131 -10.71 23.79 13.95
N LYS A 132 -11.80 23.67 13.17
CA LYS A 132 -13.06 24.35 13.50
C LYS A 132 -13.65 23.90 14.84
N LYS A 133 -13.55 22.60 15.17
CA LYS A 133 -13.97 22.07 16.48
C LYS A 133 -13.06 22.52 17.63
N LYS A 134 -11.84 22.98 17.34
CA LYS A 134 -10.90 23.58 18.29
C LYS A 134 -11.04 25.11 18.38
N ASP A 135 -12.19 25.64 17.95
CA ASP A 135 -12.51 27.07 17.97
C ASP A 135 -11.48 27.96 17.25
N ILE A 136 -10.83 27.42 16.20
CA ILE A 136 -9.94 28.22 15.35
C ILE A 136 -10.83 29.18 14.52
N PRO A 137 -10.55 30.50 14.54
CA PRO A 137 -11.39 31.48 13.85
C PRO A 137 -11.56 31.17 12.35
N ASP A 138 -12.76 31.40 11.82
CA ASP A 138 -13.06 31.14 10.40
C ASP A 138 -12.16 31.96 9.45
N GLU A 139 -11.69 33.13 9.89
CA GLU A 139 -10.72 33.98 9.19
C GLU A 139 -9.36 33.28 9.01
N VAL A 140 -8.87 32.64 10.08
CA VAL A 140 -7.64 31.84 10.06
C VAL A 140 -7.81 30.62 9.14
N LEU A 141 -8.94 29.91 9.24
CA LEU A 141 -9.24 28.78 8.35
C LEU A 141 -9.31 29.21 6.88
N LYS A 142 -9.91 30.38 6.60
CA LYS A 142 -9.98 30.93 5.24
C LYS A 142 -8.59 31.26 4.70
N ALA A 143 -7.72 31.83 5.52
CA ALA A 143 -6.34 32.17 5.15
C ALA A 143 -5.45 30.93 4.95
N LEU A 144 -5.76 29.81 5.60
CA LEU A 144 -5.07 28.52 5.41
C LEU A 144 -5.54 27.74 4.17
N LYS A 145 -6.68 28.10 3.54
CA LYS A 145 -7.18 27.40 2.33
C LYS A 145 -6.14 27.21 1.21
N PRO A 146 -5.25 28.16 0.91
CA PRO A 146 -4.19 27.97 -0.09
C PRO A 146 -3.19 26.86 0.25
N LEU A 147 -3.07 26.51 1.54
CA LEU A 147 -2.21 25.43 2.03
C LEU A 147 -2.91 24.06 2.04
N LYS A 148 -4.18 24.03 1.65
CA LYS A 148 -4.97 22.81 1.62
C LYS A 148 -4.35 21.80 0.65
N TYR A 149 -4.16 20.57 1.10
CA TYR A 149 -3.50 19.49 0.37
C TYR A 149 -2.02 19.73 0.02
N LEU A 150 -1.42 20.84 0.46
CA LEU A 150 0.00 21.07 0.26
C LEU A 150 0.80 20.18 1.22
N ARG A 151 1.42 19.13 0.69
CA ARG A 151 2.27 18.23 1.45
C ARG A 151 3.65 18.85 1.63
N MET A 152 4.04 19.09 2.87
CA MET A 152 5.32 19.73 3.19
C MET A 152 6.15 18.87 4.11
N ARG A 153 7.46 18.83 3.85
CA ARG A 153 8.42 18.06 4.65
C ARG A 153 8.93 18.91 5.81
N GLY A 154 8.82 18.37 7.02
CA GLY A 154 9.30 18.95 8.25
C GLY A 154 8.32 19.93 8.88
N LYS A 155 8.17 19.83 10.20
CA LYS A 155 7.28 20.67 11.01
C LYS A 155 7.66 22.16 10.90
N GLU A 156 8.95 22.46 10.90
CA GLU A 156 9.47 23.84 10.85
C GLU A 156 9.14 24.56 9.55
N ARG A 157 9.31 23.88 8.40
CA ARG A 157 8.97 24.44 7.09
C ARG A 157 7.47 24.69 6.97
N PHE A 158 6.68 23.76 7.46
CA PHE A 158 5.23 23.91 7.51
C PHE A 158 4.82 25.12 8.36
N LEU A 159 5.37 25.26 9.57
CA LEU A 159 5.14 26.42 10.41
C LEU A 159 5.60 27.74 9.78
N ALA A 160 6.73 27.75 9.08
CA ALA A 160 7.20 28.94 8.36
C ALA A 160 6.22 29.38 7.26
N LEU A 161 5.61 28.41 6.56
CA LEU A 161 4.59 28.72 5.56
C LEU A 161 3.28 29.17 6.20
N VAL A 162 2.86 28.55 7.31
CA VAL A 162 1.71 29.00 8.11
C VAL A 162 1.92 30.44 8.56
N LYS A 163 3.12 30.79 9.08
CA LYS A 163 3.50 32.17 9.44
C LYS A 163 3.39 33.12 8.25
N LYS A 164 3.84 32.71 7.07
CA LYS A 164 3.74 33.53 5.85
C LYS A 164 2.29 33.84 5.46
N HIS A 165 1.36 32.91 5.66
CA HIS A 165 -0.05 33.07 5.28
C HIS A 165 -0.92 33.73 6.34
N LEU A 166 -0.64 33.50 7.62
CA LEU A 166 -1.43 34.01 8.74
C LEU A 166 -0.87 35.29 9.36
N GLY A 167 0.41 35.60 9.12
CA GLY A 167 1.15 36.57 9.93
C GLY A 167 1.69 35.94 11.21
N GLU A 168 2.63 36.64 11.85
CA GLU A 168 3.41 36.11 12.98
C GLU A 168 2.56 35.92 14.24
N GLU A 169 1.66 36.85 14.53
CA GLU A 169 0.79 36.83 15.70
C GLU A 169 -0.19 35.65 15.68
N ALA A 170 -0.97 35.51 14.60
CA ALA A 170 -1.93 34.42 14.45
C ALA A 170 -1.25 33.04 14.37
N ALA A 171 -0.07 32.97 13.75
CA ALA A 171 0.69 31.72 13.70
C ALA A 171 1.31 31.34 15.05
N ASN A 172 1.70 32.29 15.90
CA ASN A 172 2.17 31.98 17.25
C ASN A 172 1.01 31.51 18.15
N THR A 173 -0.18 32.11 18.01
CA THR A 173 -1.37 31.76 18.78
C THR A 173 -1.96 30.40 18.37
N HIS A 174 -2.05 30.11 17.07
CA HIS A 174 -2.75 28.93 16.55
C HIS A 174 -1.83 27.85 15.95
N GLY A 175 -0.54 28.15 15.75
CA GLY A 175 0.38 27.30 14.99
C GLY A 175 0.56 25.90 15.55
N SER A 176 0.57 25.75 16.88
CA SER A 176 0.65 24.43 17.53
C SER A 176 -0.57 23.56 17.21
N ALA A 177 -1.78 24.12 17.28
CA ALA A 177 -3.01 23.41 16.94
C ALA A 177 -3.05 23.06 15.45
N ILE A 178 -2.69 23.99 14.57
CA ILE A 178 -2.62 23.78 13.12
C ILE A 178 -1.62 22.67 12.79
N LEU A 179 -0.43 22.70 13.40
CA LEU A 179 0.61 21.70 13.19
C LEU A 179 0.19 20.31 13.69
N SER A 180 -0.41 20.24 14.87
CA SER A 180 -0.92 18.98 15.43
C SER A 180 -1.96 18.35 14.49
N GLU A 181 -2.89 19.14 13.96
CA GLU A 181 -3.90 18.64 13.03
C GLU A 181 -3.35 18.28 11.65
N ALA A 182 -2.33 19.02 11.19
CA ALA A 182 -1.65 18.77 9.93
C ALA A 182 -0.73 17.54 9.98
N ALA A 183 -0.22 17.20 11.17
CA ALA A 183 0.57 16.00 11.43
C ALA A 183 -0.30 14.78 11.75
N ALA A 184 -1.54 14.99 12.23
CA ALA A 184 -2.51 13.93 12.58
C ALA A 184 -3.36 13.43 11.38
N GLN A 185 -3.00 13.79 10.15
CA GLN A 185 -3.75 13.41 8.96
C GLN A 185 -3.73 11.88 8.75
N ASN A 186 -4.91 11.26 8.78
CA ASN A 186 -5.09 9.81 8.65
C ASN A 186 -5.08 9.39 7.17
N THR A 187 -4.11 8.58 6.78
CA THR A 187 -4.00 7.97 5.44
C THR A 187 -5.31 7.35 4.94
N LEU A 188 -6.15 6.82 5.85
CA LEU A 188 -7.46 6.23 5.50
C LEU A 188 -8.48 7.26 4.99
N ASP A 189 -8.48 8.48 5.53
CA ASP A 189 -9.37 9.55 5.07
C ASP A 189 -8.97 9.98 3.65
N ASP A 190 -7.67 10.07 3.37
CA ASP A 190 -7.15 10.41 2.04
C ASP A 190 -7.49 9.33 1.01
N ILE A 191 -7.40 8.05 1.38
CA ILE A 191 -7.86 6.92 0.55
C ILE A 191 -9.34 7.06 0.23
N LYS A 192 -10.18 7.38 1.22
CA LYS A 192 -11.62 7.51 1.05
C LYS A 192 -11.97 8.68 0.13
N ILE A 193 -11.41 9.86 0.39
CA ILE A 193 -11.62 11.06 -0.44
C ILE A 193 -11.17 10.79 -1.88
N PHE A 194 -10.01 10.16 -2.07
CA PHE A 194 -9.52 9.83 -3.40
C PHE A 194 -10.51 8.91 -4.14
N ARG A 195 -10.99 7.85 -3.48
CA ARG A 195 -11.96 6.92 -4.08
C ARG A 195 -13.26 7.61 -4.44
N ASP A 196 -13.82 8.40 -3.54
CA ASP A 196 -15.10 9.09 -3.77
C ASP A 196 -14.98 10.13 -4.90
N THR A 197 -13.79 10.74 -5.03
CA THR A 197 -13.51 11.72 -6.08
C THR A 197 -13.30 11.06 -7.43
N TYR A 198 -12.40 10.08 -7.54
CA TYR A 198 -11.92 9.59 -8.84
C TYR A 198 -12.41 8.18 -9.21
N MET A 199 -12.82 7.36 -8.23
CA MET A 199 -13.12 5.94 -8.41
C MET A 199 -14.42 5.49 -7.71
N PRO A 200 -15.58 6.11 -7.99
CA PRO A 200 -16.84 5.76 -7.33
C PRO A 200 -17.27 4.29 -7.57
N ASN A 201 -16.82 3.66 -8.66
CA ASN A 201 -17.14 2.26 -8.98
C ASN A 201 -16.05 1.26 -8.51
N PHE A 202 -15.10 1.70 -7.68
CA PHE A 202 -13.96 0.88 -7.25
C PHE A 202 -14.38 -0.50 -6.72
N ASP A 203 -15.34 -0.56 -5.80
CA ASP A 203 -15.73 -1.84 -5.16
C ASP A 203 -16.39 -2.82 -6.12
N ARG A 204 -17.12 -2.30 -7.12
CA ARG A 204 -17.74 -3.14 -8.16
C ARG A 204 -16.65 -3.77 -9.03
N ILE A 205 -15.70 -2.97 -9.49
CA ILE A 205 -14.60 -3.41 -10.35
C ILE A 205 -13.66 -4.36 -9.60
N HIS A 206 -13.32 -4.03 -8.35
CA HIS A 206 -12.46 -4.88 -7.53
C HIS A 206 -13.12 -6.25 -7.25
N ARG A 207 -14.42 -6.28 -6.90
CA ARG A 207 -15.15 -7.54 -6.71
C ARG A 207 -15.18 -8.39 -7.98
N GLN A 208 -15.42 -7.76 -9.14
CA GLN A 208 -15.38 -8.48 -10.41
C GLN A 208 -13.99 -9.09 -10.66
N TRP A 209 -12.93 -8.31 -10.48
CA TRP A 209 -11.56 -8.79 -10.66
C TRP A 209 -11.23 -9.96 -9.73
N VAL A 210 -11.63 -9.91 -8.45
CA VAL A 210 -11.44 -11.03 -7.50
C VAL A 210 -12.20 -12.28 -7.95
N ASN A 211 -13.44 -12.13 -8.43
CA ASN A 211 -14.23 -13.26 -8.93
C ASN A 211 -13.59 -13.88 -10.17
N ASP A 212 -13.06 -13.07 -11.08
CA ASP A 212 -12.35 -13.53 -12.27
C ASP A 212 -11.07 -14.30 -11.90
N GLN A 213 -10.32 -13.83 -10.88
CA GLN A 213 -9.16 -14.56 -10.36
C GLN A 213 -9.58 -15.91 -9.77
N LYS A 214 -10.64 -15.96 -8.97
CA LYS A 214 -11.16 -17.21 -8.40
C LYS A 214 -11.60 -18.19 -9.49
N ALA A 215 -12.31 -17.71 -10.51
CA ALA A 215 -12.73 -18.53 -11.64
C ALA A 215 -11.54 -19.10 -12.42
N ALA A 216 -10.50 -18.28 -12.66
CA ALA A 216 -9.29 -18.72 -13.35
C ALA A 216 -8.50 -19.75 -12.53
N ILE A 217 -8.36 -19.54 -11.21
CA ILE A 217 -7.74 -20.50 -10.30
C ILE A 217 -8.52 -21.82 -10.32
N ASN A 218 -9.85 -21.77 -10.16
CA ASN A 218 -10.69 -22.97 -10.20
C ASN A 218 -10.57 -23.69 -11.54
N ALA A 219 -10.58 -22.97 -12.66
CA ALA A 219 -10.34 -23.57 -13.97
C ALA A 219 -8.96 -24.27 -13.99
N HIS A 220 -7.89 -23.64 -13.54
CA HIS A 220 -6.56 -24.27 -13.55
C HIS A 220 -6.41 -25.45 -12.58
N TYR A 221 -6.95 -25.37 -11.36
CA TYR A 221 -6.83 -26.45 -10.36
C TYR A 221 -7.74 -27.65 -10.68
N PHE A 222 -8.90 -27.43 -11.29
CA PHE A 222 -9.81 -28.53 -11.66
C PHE A 222 -9.58 -29.08 -13.07
N ASP A 223 -8.87 -28.36 -13.95
CA ASP A 223 -8.54 -28.83 -15.30
C ASP A 223 -7.20 -29.61 -15.36
N LEU A 224 -6.34 -29.51 -14.32
CA LEU A 224 -5.01 -30.14 -14.33
C LEU A 224 -4.93 -31.61 -13.92
N ASP A 225 -5.99 -32.24 -13.40
CA ASP A 225 -5.88 -33.70 -13.16
C ASP A 225 -7.19 -34.48 -13.19
N VAL A 226 -8.35 -33.91 -12.87
CA VAL A 226 -9.57 -34.73 -12.74
C VAL A 226 -10.01 -35.34 -14.08
N ARG A 227 -9.95 -34.59 -15.20
CA ARG A 227 -10.36 -35.13 -16.52
C ARG A 227 -9.39 -36.16 -17.09
N ASN A 228 -8.09 -35.93 -16.96
CA ASN A 228 -7.07 -36.85 -17.48
C ASN A 228 -6.93 -38.08 -16.58
N LEU A 229 -6.98 -37.91 -15.25
CA LEU A 229 -6.95 -39.00 -14.29
C LEU A 229 -8.23 -39.84 -14.34
N LEU A 230 -9.42 -39.23 -14.52
CA LEU A 230 -10.68 -39.98 -14.77
C LEU A 230 -10.66 -40.71 -16.12
N ARG A 231 -10.17 -40.09 -17.20
CA ARG A 231 -10.05 -40.81 -18.49
C ARG A 231 -9.07 -41.96 -18.42
N SER A 232 -7.94 -41.77 -17.74
CA SER A 232 -6.93 -42.82 -17.58
C SER A 232 -7.45 -43.95 -16.70
N SER A 233 -8.08 -43.64 -15.56
CA SER A 233 -8.69 -44.64 -14.68
C SER A 233 -9.92 -45.31 -15.29
N LEU A 234 -10.76 -44.61 -16.06
CA LEU A 234 -11.84 -45.23 -16.84
C LEU A 234 -11.30 -46.17 -17.92
N ASN A 235 -10.21 -45.82 -18.61
CA ASN A 235 -9.57 -46.70 -19.59
C ASN A 235 -8.93 -47.94 -18.94
N ILE A 236 -8.30 -47.77 -17.77
CA ILE A 236 -7.76 -48.88 -16.98
C ILE A 236 -8.90 -49.80 -16.50
N LEU A 237 -9.98 -49.24 -15.95
CA LEU A 237 -11.17 -50.01 -15.55
C LEU A 237 -11.83 -50.72 -16.74
N LYS A 238 -11.87 -50.11 -17.93
CA LYS A 238 -12.36 -50.74 -19.16
C LYS A 238 -11.53 -51.98 -19.53
N ASN A 239 -10.21 -51.89 -19.43
CA ASN A 239 -9.30 -52.97 -19.80
C ASN A 239 -9.22 -54.08 -18.74
N ILE A 240 -9.35 -53.75 -17.46
CA ILE A 240 -9.29 -54.71 -16.35
C ILE A 240 -10.63 -55.43 -16.15
N PHE A 241 -11.77 -54.75 -16.27
CA PHE A 241 -13.07 -55.35 -15.94
C PHE A 241 -13.89 -55.73 -17.17
N ILE A 242 -13.92 -54.94 -18.25
CA ILE A 242 -14.85 -55.19 -19.36
C ILE A 242 -14.31 -56.25 -20.33
N VAL A 243 -13.00 -56.25 -20.59
CA VAL A 243 -12.36 -57.20 -21.51
C VAL A 243 -12.34 -58.65 -20.97
N PRO A 244 -12.07 -58.91 -19.67
CA PRO A 244 -12.13 -60.27 -19.14
C PRO A 244 -13.56 -60.78 -18.94
N LEU A 245 -14.49 -59.91 -18.51
CA LEU A 245 -15.88 -60.28 -18.27
C LEU A 245 -16.60 -60.63 -19.58
N SER A 246 -16.35 -59.89 -20.67
CA SER A 246 -16.91 -60.21 -21.98
C SER A 246 -16.35 -61.51 -22.60
N LYS A 247 -15.11 -61.88 -22.27
CA LYS A 247 -14.52 -63.19 -22.63
C LYS A 247 -15.06 -64.34 -21.77
N TRP A 248 -15.37 -64.09 -20.50
CA TRP A 248 -15.98 -65.07 -19.60
C TRP A 248 -17.44 -65.36 -19.97
N ILE A 249 -18.24 -64.33 -20.27
CA ILE A 249 -19.63 -64.47 -20.72
C ILE A 249 -19.73 -65.25 -22.04
N LYS A 250 -18.78 -65.09 -22.96
CA LYS A 250 -18.72 -65.85 -24.21
C LYS A 250 -18.26 -67.32 -24.07
N LYS A 251 -17.75 -67.72 -22.90
CA LYS A 251 -17.22 -69.07 -22.64
C LYS A 251 -18.15 -69.95 -21.81
N GLN A 252 -19.29 -69.43 -21.36
CA GLN A 252 -20.32 -70.24 -20.72
C GLN A 252 -21.03 -71.06 -21.82
N PRO A 253 -20.96 -72.40 -21.81
CA PRO A 253 -21.87 -73.19 -22.62
C PRO A 253 -23.28 -72.90 -22.12
N ILE A 254 -24.14 -72.48 -23.02
CA ILE A 254 -25.57 -72.38 -22.74
C ILE A 254 -26.06 -73.82 -22.66
N ASP A 255 -25.98 -74.41 -21.48
CA ASP A 255 -26.61 -75.69 -21.22
C ASP A 255 -28.12 -75.51 -21.29
N ASP A 256 -28.69 -76.39 -22.10
CA ASP A 256 -30.03 -76.41 -22.67
C ASP A 256 -31.10 -76.57 -21.58
N LEU A 257 -31.57 -75.46 -21.02
CA LEU A 257 -32.68 -75.42 -20.04
C LEU A 257 -34.07 -75.40 -20.70
N THR A 258 -34.21 -75.89 -21.94
CA THR A 258 -35.52 -75.93 -22.64
C THR A 258 -35.97 -77.32 -23.07
N ARG A 259 -35.97 -78.31 -22.17
CA ARG A 259 -36.83 -79.50 -22.36
C ARG A 259 -37.43 -80.00 -21.05
N LYS A 260 -38.69 -79.62 -20.80
CA LYS A 260 -39.83 -80.52 -20.49
C LYS A 260 -41.05 -79.72 -20.06
N THR A 261 -41.98 -79.50 -20.98
CA THR A 261 -43.40 -79.34 -20.67
C THR A 261 -44.08 -80.69 -20.89
N PRO A 262 -44.76 -81.28 -19.90
CA PRO A 262 -45.59 -82.47 -20.12
C PRO A 262 -46.87 -82.06 -20.87
N ARG A 263 -47.23 -82.81 -21.91
CA ARG A 263 -48.57 -82.72 -22.52
C ARG A 263 -49.56 -83.47 -21.63
N ALA A 264 -50.74 -82.88 -21.47
CA ALA A 264 -51.95 -83.51 -20.97
C ALA A 264 -52.41 -84.63 -21.91
#